data_AF-A0A651FMF9-F1
#
_entry.id   AF-A0A651FMF9-F1
#
_cell.length_a   1.000
_cell.length_b   1.000
_cell.length_c   1.000
_cell.angle_alpha   90.00
_cell.angle_beta   90.00
_cell.angle_gamma   90.00
#
_symmetry.space_group_name_H-M   'P 1'
#
loop_
_entity.id
_entity.type
_entity.pdbx_description
1 polymer ?
#
loop_
_entity_poly.entity_id
_entity_poly.type
_entity_poly.pdbx_seq_one_letter_code
_entity_poly.pdbx_strand_id
1 'polypeptide(L)'
;MAKAALSSIGGAVTLPGDVYSGRVDPRSDEAVERAFDLGTLATPAAPRMRAGAPAPAPPPVIREADDLGVQLTAGQRTGNPSLLSREDAMLGGGVGPRAQEVAQAARARQTDQIFSAQDMIGDTAGRGRVQLERPSEAGGVVSDALRDVANTARQGFKRQYDDAFSGEGVMRPEFFQGRGAAAADDFGAPLSQRIAKALVDRDEPVIIDEVVTPIAARALKALDDVSSLKLGAIGQPEAGDVVTGVTLRGVDQARRKLVSFYKASRANPADARAVQSVISTFDDQVERAVAGGLFSGDERFLDMLRGARKSYTNYQRTFKPQGQGDDVGRAVQAIVERDATPEQVANYLYGASKVGSTGLSVRLSGRLKSVLGEESAEWAAIRQGAWQKITGVAEGRTPMGPQKMSERIFEFTNGEGRSLATRLFSGEELEQMRRFGRVLKATTAKAGTTNPSNSGNRMAALSREAFATIASMLGASASGPAGAAGGYMAGRTLTGIGDMRAASQARQLFSGQEPMSIARRLSPAFPPIRERLALPAGAAAAGQVGPAASGR
;
A
#
# COMPACT_ATOMS: atom_id res chain seq x y z
N MET A 1 -7.81 -92.18 21.63
CA MET A 1 -6.40 -91.79 21.55
C MET A 1 -6.28 -90.58 20.62
N ALA A 2 -5.38 -89.65 20.93
CA ALA A 2 -5.27 -88.28 20.42
C ALA A 2 -5.52 -88.07 18.91
N LYS A 3 -6.23 -86.98 18.56
CA LYS A 3 -5.83 -86.02 17.50
C LYS A 3 -6.60 -84.70 17.59
N ALA A 4 -5.89 -83.63 17.26
CA ALA A 4 -6.24 -82.22 17.40
C ALA A 4 -6.78 -81.59 16.10
N ALA A 5 -7.32 -80.37 16.27
CA ALA A 5 -7.36 -79.22 15.35
C ALA A 5 -8.70 -78.84 14.67
N LEU A 6 -9.00 -77.52 14.79
CA LEU A 6 -9.85 -76.63 13.98
C LEU A 6 -11.39 -76.70 14.08
N SER A 7 -11.99 -75.77 14.83
CA SER A 7 -13.09 -74.90 14.35
C SER A 7 -13.49 -73.83 15.39
N SER A 8 -13.98 -72.68 14.89
CA SER A 8 -14.76 -71.61 15.55
C SER A 8 -14.05 -70.47 16.30
N ILE A 9 -13.64 -69.44 15.55
CA ILE A 9 -13.75 -68.04 15.98
C ILE A 9 -14.35 -67.27 14.80
N GLY A 10 -15.63 -66.91 14.94
CA GLY A 10 -16.35 -65.98 14.08
C GLY A 10 -17.26 -65.14 14.97
N GLY A 11 -16.81 -63.93 15.33
CA GLY A 11 -17.57 -62.94 16.09
C GLY A 11 -17.36 -61.58 15.44
N ALA A 12 -18.43 -61.01 14.92
CA ALA A 12 -18.46 -59.98 13.89
C ALA A 12 -18.07 -58.57 14.37
N VAL A 13 -17.27 -57.88 13.55
CA VAL A 13 -17.11 -56.43 13.53
C VAL A 13 -18.24 -55.86 12.68
N THR A 14 -19.06 -54.96 13.24
CA THR A 14 -20.12 -54.28 12.48
C THR A 14 -19.52 -53.12 11.68
N LEU A 15 -19.82 -53.09 10.39
CA LEU A 15 -19.41 -52.02 9.47
C LEU A 15 -20.46 -50.89 9.49
N PRO A 16 -20.11 -49.66 9.05
CA PRO A 16 -20.99 -48.48 9.07
C PRO A 16 -22.38 -48.64 8.40
N GLY A 17 -22.66 -49.76 7.71
CA GLY A 17 -23.95 -50.08 7.10
C GLY A 17 -25.04 -50.50 8.09
N ASP A 18 -24.71 -50.94 9.31
CA ASP A 18 -25.74 -51.47 10.23
C ASP A 18 -26.65 -50.38 10.82
N VAL A 19 -26.17 -49.14 10.94
CA VAL A 19 -26.96 -47.96 11.34
C VAL A 19 -27.93 -47.53 10.24
N TYR A 20 -27.55 -47.69 8.97
CA TYR A 20 -28.43 -47.40 7.83
C TYR A 20 -29.50 -48.47 7.59
N SER A 21 -29.33 -49.67 8.17
CA SER A 21 -30.29 -50.79 8.05
C SER A 21 -31.35 -50.84 9.16
N GLY A 22 -31.36 -49.89 10.10
CA GLY A 22 -32.38 -49.79 11.16
C GLY A 22 -32.27 -50.84 12.28
N ARG A 23 -31.11 -51.50 12.41
CA ARG A 23 -30.90 -52.56 13.42
C ARG A 23 -30.52 -52.07 14.81
N VAL A 24 -30.16 -50.80 14.96
CA VAL A 24 -29.86 -50.17 16.25
C VAL A 24 -30.50 -48.79 16.28
N ASP A 25 -31.28 -48.49 17.32
CA ASP A 25 -31.87 -47.16 17.50
C ASP A 25 -30.75 -46.16 17.86
N PRO A 26 -30.50 -45.12 17.04
CA PRO A 26 -29.44 -44.14 17.28
C PRO A 26 -29.67 -43.29 18.54
N ARG A 27 -30.82 -43.38 19.19
CA ARG A 27 -31.13 -42.70 20.46
C ARG A 27 -31.13 -43.64 21.68
N SER A 28 -30.82 -44.92 21.50
CA SER A 28 -30.69 -45.85 22.63
C SER A 28 -29.40 -45.60 23.42
N ASP A 29 -29.44 -45.84 24.73
CA ASP A 29 -28.27 -45.71 25.60
C ASP A 29 -27.10 -46.63 25.15
N GLU A 30 -27.43 -47.77 24.52
CA GLU A 30 -26.47 -48.71 23.94
C GLU A 30 -25.74 -48.14 22.71
N ALA A 31 -26.39 -47.28 21.92
CA ALA A 31 -25.75 -46.55 20.82
C ALA A 31 -24.87 -45.40 21.33
N VAL A 32 -25.27 -44.76 22.44
CA VAL A 32 -24.50 -43.69 23.08
C VAL A 32 -23.24 -44.22 23.76
N GLU A 33 -23.33 -45.33 24.51
CA GLU A 33 -22.16 -45.98 25.12
C GLU A 33 -21.15 -46.46 24.06
N ARG A 34 -21.63 -47.09 22.98
CA ARG A 34 -20.74 -47.60 21.91
C ARG A 34 -20.12 -46.51 21.05
N ALA A 35 -20.79 -45.35 20.91
CA ALA A 35 -20.21 -44.18 20.24
C ALA A 35 -19.08 -43.53 21.08
N PHE A 36 -19.14 -43.65 22.42
CA PHE A 36 -18.07 -43.22 23.31
C PHE A 36 -16.85 -44.17 23.27
N ASP A 37 -17.06 -45.49 23.10
CA ASP A 37 -15.97 -46.48 22.97
C ASP A 37 -15.18 -46.37 21.66
N LEU A 38 -15.79 -45.87 20.58
CA LEU A 38 -15.09 -45.59 19.31
C LEU A 38 -14.24 -44.30 19.36
N GLY A 39 -14.43 -43.44 20.37
CA GLY A 39 -13.63 -42.24 20.59
C GLY A 39 -12.34 -42.47 21.40
N THR A 40 -12.17 -43.64 22.02
CA THR A 40 -11.07 -43.92 22.97
C THR A 40 -10.02 -44.89 22.42
N LEU A 41 -10.27 -45.58 21.30
CA LEU A 41 -9.34 -46.55 20.69
C LEU A 41 -8.78 -46.07 19.35
N ALA A 42 -7.88 -45.08 19.39
CA ALA A 42 -6.73 -44.93 18.49
C ALA A 42 -5.98 -43.62 18.80
N THR A 43 -5.27 -43.57 19.91
CA THR A 43 -4.12 -42.66 20.01
C THR A 43 -2.88 -43.46 19.59
N PRO A 44 -2.20 -43.11 18.49
CA PRO A 44 -0.89 -43.68 18.22
C PRO A 44 0.02 -43.32 19.40
N ALA A 45 0.71 -44.33 19.94
CA ALA A 45 1.64 -44.18 21.05
C ALA A 45 2.60 -43.02 20.79
N ALA A 46 2.46 -41.95 21.58
CA ALA A 46 3.37 -40.82 21.52
C ALA A 46 4.78 -41.29 21.87
N PRO A 47 5.81 -40.98 21.07
CA PRO A 47 7.18 -41.31 21.42
C PRO A 47 7.51 -40.62 22.75
N ARG A 48 8.03 -41.40 23.71
CA ARG A 48 8.54 -40.90 25.00
C ARG A 48 9.53 -39.76 24.73
N MET A 49 9.08 -38.52 24.92
CA MET A 49 9.94 -37.35 24.82
C MET A 49 11.01 -37.44 25.92
N ARG A 50 12.27 -37.43 25.50
CA ARG A 50 13.40 -37.18 26.39
C ARG A 50 13.17 -35.85 27.09
N ALA A 51 13.05 -35.88 28.42
CA ALA A 51 13.09 -34.67 29.25
C ALA A 51 14.43 -33.96 29.00
N GLY A 52 14.38 -32.76 28.41
CA GLY A 52 15.57 -31.95 28.11
C GLY A 52 15.57 -31.23 26.76
N ALA A 53 14.61 -31.48 25.87
CA ALA A 53 14.49 -30.68 24.65
C ALA A 53 13.95 -29.27 25.00
N PRO A 54 14.62 -28.18 24.56
CA PRO A 54 14.09 -26.83 24.73
C PRO A 54 12.70 -26.75 24.08
N ALA A 55 11.77 -26.04 24.73
CA ALA A 55 10.41 -25.89 24.21
C ALA A 55 10.46 -25.41 22.75
N PRO A 56 9.64 -25.98 21.85
CA PRO A 56 9.60 -25.54 20.46
C PRO A 56 9.30 -24.04 20.41
N ALA A 57 10.05 -23.30 19.59
CA ALA A 57 9.85 -21.87 19.45
C ALA A 57 8.39 -21.57 19.06
N PRO A 58 7.78 -20.53 19.65
CA PRO A 58 6.40 -20.19 19.33
C PRO A 58 6.24 -19.91 17.83
N PRO A 59 5.07 -20.26 17.24
CA PRO A 59 4.74 -19.91 15.86
C PRO A 59 5.09 -18.45 15.55
N PRO A 60 5.61 -18.13 14.36
CA PRO A 60 6.03 -16.77 14.00
C PRO A 60 4.96 -15.71 14.29
N VAL A 61 3.68 -16.03 14.07
CA VAL A 61 2.55 -15.11 14.28
C VAL A 61 2.37 -14.66 15.73
N ILE A 62 2.79 -15.48 16.70
CA ILE A 62 2.69 -15.12 18.13
C ILE A 62 3.68 -14.01 18.44
N ARG A 63 4.94 -14.19 18.00
CA ARG A 63 5.98 -13.17 18.18
C ARG A 63 5.62 -11.88 17.47
N GLU A 64 5.11 -11.97 16.24
CA GLU A 64 4.65 -10.80 15.48
C GLU A 64 3.49 -10.06 16.17
N ALA A 65 2.55 -10.79 16.78
CA ALA A 65 1.46 -10.17 17.51
C ALA A 65 1.93 -9.50 18.81
N ASP A 66 2.84 -10.16 19.54
CA ASP A 66 3.45 -9.60 20.76
C ASP A 66 4.28 -8.33 20.42
N ASP A 67 5.06 -8.34 19.34
CA ASP A 67 5.83 -7.18 18.84
C ASP A 67 4.91 -5.99 18.47
N LEU A 68 3.70 -6.27 17.97
CA LEU A 68 2.70 -5.26 17.60
C LEU A 68 1.75 -4.89 18.75
N GLY A 69 1.92 -5.49 19.93
CA GLY A 69 1.05 -5.26 21.08
C GLY A 69 -0.37 -5.81 20.94
N VAL A 70 -0.60 -6.75 20.03
CA VAL A 70 -1.91 -7.38 19.79
C VAL A 70 -2.01 -8.69 20.56
N GLN A 71 -2.86 -8.72 21.59
CA GLN A 71 -3.07 -9.92 22.38
C GLN A 71 -3.95 -10.92 21.62
N LEU A 72 -3.38 -12.08 21.29
CA LEU A 72 -4.11 -13.20 20.69
C LEU A 72 -4.75 -14.09 21.77
N THR A 73 -5.97 -14.57 21.51
CA THR A 73 -6.64 -15.57 22.36
C THR A 73 -5.97 -16.94 22.23
N ALA A 74 -6.25 -17.87 23.14
CA ALA A 74 -5.70 -19.22 23.10
C ALA A 74 -6.09 -19.95 21.79
N GLY A 75 -7.32 -19.78 21.32
CA GLY A 75 -7.79 -20.30 20.03
C GLY A 75 -7.04 -19.68 18.85
N GLN A 76 -6.81 -18.37 18.85
CA GLN A 76 -6.08 -17.68 17.79
C GLN A 76 -4.59 -18.04 17.76
N ARG A 77 -3.94 -18.18 18.93
CA ARG A 77 -2.52 -18.59 19.05
C ARG A 77 -2.28 -20.00 18.54
N THR A 78 -3.21 -20.91 18.81
CA THR A 78 -3.07 -22.34 18.49
C THR A 78 -3.68 -22.72 17.15
N GLY A 79 -4.63 -21.93 16.64
CA GLY A 79 -5.45 -22.28 15.49
C GLY A 79 -6.36 -23.49 15.73
N ASN A 80 -6.57 -23.90 16.99
CA ASN A 80 -7.35 -25.08 17.34
C ASN A 80 -8.86 -24.82 17.16
N PRO A 81 -9.56 -25.54 16.25
CA PRO A 81 -10.98 -25.34 15.99
C PRO A 81 -11.87 -25.46 17.24
N SER A 82 -11.51 -26.33 18.19
CA SER A 82 -12.29 -26.54 19.41
C SER A 82 -12.20 -25.37 20.39
N LEU A 83 -11.02 -24.74 20.49
CA LEU A 83 -10.83 -23.53 21.29
C LEU A 83 -11.52 -22.33 20.62
N LEU A 84 -11.37 -22.17 19.30
CA LEU A 84 -12.03 -21.12 18.54
C LEU A 84 -13.57 -21.21 18.64
N SER A 85 -14.13 -22.41 18.49
CA SER A 85 -15.58 -22.64 18.64
C SER A 85 -16.07 -22.33 20.06
N ARG A 86 -15.26 -22.66 21.09
CA ARG A 86 -15.58 -22.33 22.48
C ARG A 86 -15.51 -20.82 22.74
N GLU A 87 -14.54 -20.12 22.18
CA GLU A 87 -14.43 -18.66 22.27
C GLU A 87 -15.61 -17.97 21.57
N ASP A 88 -16.04 -18.48 20.41
CA ASP A 88 -17.23 -18.00 19.70
C ASP A 88 -18.51 -18.24 20.53
N ALA A 89 -18.63 -19.41 21.16
CA ALA A 89 -19.73 -19.69 22.09
C ALA A 89 -19.72 -18.74 23.30
N MET A 90 -18.55 -18.35 23.82
CA MET A 90 -18.46 -17.36 24.89
C MET A 90 -18.92 -15.97 24.40
N LEU A 91 -18.44 -15.52 23.24
CA LEU A 91 -18.86 -14.25 22.62
C LEU A 91 -20.36 -14.19 22.33
N GLY A 92 -20.94 -15.32 21.89
CA GLY A 92 -22.36 -15.46 21.59
C GLY A 92 -23.28 -15.69 22.79
N GLY A 93 -22.74 -15.79 24.02
CA GLY A 93 -23.52 -16.07 25.23
C GLY A 93 -23.87 -17.56 25.45
N GLY A 94 -23.38 -18.46 24.60
CA GLY A 94 -23.53 -19.92 24.71
C GLY A 94 -22.97 -20.49 26.03
N VAL A 95 -22.02 -19.81 26.69
CA VAL A 95 -21.40 -20.28 27.95
C VAL A 95 -21.88 -19.51 29.19
N GLY A 96 -22.79 -18.53 29.03
CA GLY A 96 -23.36 -17.73 30.12
C GLY A 96 -22.98 -16.25 30.07
N PRO A 97 -23.74 -15.37 30.74
CA PRO A 97 -23.64 -13.91 30.57
C PRO A 97 -22.31 -13.33 31.07
N ARG A 98 -21.75 -13.84 32.17
CA ARG A 98 -20.45 -13.36 32.67
C ARG A 98 -19.27 -13.74 31.77
N ALA A 99 -19.32 -14.92 31.16
CA ALA A 99 -18.31 -15.33 30.19
C ALA A 99 -18.39 -14.48 28.92
N GLN A 100 -19.60 -14.15 28.50
CA GLN A 100 -19.85 -13.25 27.38
C GLN A 100 -19.31 -11.84 27.63
N GLU A 101 -19.55 -11.27 28.81
CA GLU A 101 -19.01 -9.96 29.20
C GLU A 101 -17.47 -9.93 29.13
N VAL A 102 -16.81 -10.94 29.70
CA VAL A 102 -15.34 -11.08 29.64
C VAL A 102 -14.84 -11.21 28.20
N ALA A 103 -15.50 -12.04 27.38
CA ALA A 103 -15.15 -12.27 26.00
C ALA A 103 -15.32 -11.00 25.14
N GLN A 104 -16.43 -10.28 25.32
CA GLN A 104 -16.70 -9.01 24.63
C GLN A 104 -15.70 -7.93 25.04
N ALA A 105 -15.39 -7.79 26.33
CA ALA A 105 -14.39 -6.85 26.82
C ALA A 105 -12.99 -7.16 26.28
N ALA A 106 -12.62 -8.45 26.16
CA ALA A 106 -11.37 -8.84 25.54
C ALA A 106 -11.33 -8.56 24.03
N ARG A 107 -12.44 -8.80 23.32
CA ARG A 107 -12.54 -8.48 21.89
C ARG A 107 -12.48 -6.99 21.61
N ALA A 108 -13.06 -6.16 22.48
CA ALA A 108 -12.94 -4.71 22.42
C ALA A 108 -11.47 -4.28 22.56
N ARG A 109 -10.77 -4.75 23.62
CA ARG A 109 -9.34 -4.47 23.80
C ARG A 109 -8.47 -4.91 22.63
N GLN A 110 -8.71 -6.10 22.08
CA GLN A 110 -8.01 -6.59 20.89
C GLN A 110 -8.26 -5.69 19.68
N THR A 111 -9.47 -5.14 19.55
CA THR A 111 -9.81 -4.22 18.47
C THR A 111 -9.05 -2.90 18.62
N ASP A 112 -8.98 -2.36 19.83
CA ASP A 112 -8.19 -1.16 20.13
C ASP A 112 -6.69 -1.37 19.86
N GLN A 113 -6.15 -2.52 20.27
CA GLN A 113 -4.76 -2.91 19.99
C GLN A 113 -4.47 -3.00 18.48
N ILE A 114 -5.41 -3.53 17.69
CA ILE A 114 -5.30 -3.57 16.23
C ILE A 114 -5.26 -2.16 15.65
N PHE A 115 -6.11 -1.25 16.12
CA PHE A 115 -6.09 0.15 15.69
C PHE A 115 -4.79 0.84 16.07
N SER A 116 -4.30 0.65 17.30
CA SER A 116 -2.99 1.18 17.71
C SER A 116 -1.84 0.65 16.85
N ALA A 117 -1.83 -0.65 16.52
CA ALA A 117 -0.84 -1.25 15.63
C ALA A 117 -0.93 -0.68 14.20
N GLN A 118 -2.14 -0.46 13.70
CA GLN A 118 -2.37 0.19 12.42
C GLN A 118 -1.81 1.62 12.42
N ASP A 119 -2.06 2.39 13.47
CA ASP A 119 -1.63 3.79 13.57
C ASP A 119 -0.11 3.90 13.69
N MET A 120 0.54 3.03 14.49
CA MET A 120 2.02 2.99 14.58
C MET A 120 2.69 2.75 13.21
N ILE A 121 2.13 1.85 12.39
CA ILE A 121 2.63 1.62 11.02
C ILE A 121 2.35 2.85 10.14
N GLY A 122 1.20 3.50 10.33
CA GLY A 122 0.84 4.74 9.64
C GLY A 122 1.78 5.90 9.97
N ASP A 123 2.17 6.06 11.23
CA ASP A 123 3.10 7.08 11.69
C ASP A 123 4.51 6.82 11.15
N THR A 124 4.93 5.55 11.09
CA THR A 124 6.19 5.14 10.46
C THR A 124 6.17 5.46 8.95
N ALA A 125 5.05 5.18 8.26
CA ALA A 125 4.84 5.54 6.87
C ALA A 125 4.88 7.07 6.65
N GLY A 126 4.25 7.84 7.53
CA GLY A 126 4.27 9.30 7.57
C GLY A 126 5.56 9.91 8.13
N ARG A 127 6.52 9.07 8.55
CA ARG A 127 7.78 9.46 9.22
C ARG A 127 7.58 10.41 10.40
N GLY A 128 6.42 10.33 11.07
CA GLY A 128 6.02 11.23 12.14
C GLY A 128 5.88 12.71 11.75
N ARG A 129 5.84 13.04 10.45
CA ARG A 129 5.77 14.42 9.96
C ARG A 129 4.37 14.86 9.57
N VAL A 130 3.50 13.90 9.27
CA VAL A 130 2.16 14.14 8.76
C VAL A 130 1.21 13.27 9.54
N GLN A 131 0.06 13.84 9.89
CA GLN A 131 -1.06 13.12 10.44
C GLN A 131 -2.27 13.44 9.58
N LEU A 132 -2.59 12.53 8.68
CA LEU A 132 -3.78 12.62 7.83
C LEU A 132 -4.94 11.92 8.54
N GLU A 133 -6.16 12.38 8.37
CA GLU A 133 -7.35 11.59 8.73
C GLU A 133 -7.81 10.75 7.53
N ARG A 134 -7.54 11.24 6.31
CA ARG A 134 -8.06 10.65 5.07
C ARG A 134 -7.05 10.62 3.93
N PRO A 135 -7.15 9.62 3.02
CA PRO A 135 -6.32 9.59 1.81
C PRO A 135 -6.51 10.79 0.87
N SER A 136 -7.67 11.45 0.87
CA SER A 136 -7.91 12.65 0.06
C SER A 136 -7.11 13.85 0.54
N GLU A 137 -6.80 13.95 1.83
CA GLU A 137 -5.95 15.02 2.38
C GLU A 137 -4.52 14.93 1.82
N ALA A 138 -3.99 13.72 1.62
CA ALA A 138 -2.73 13.54 0.88
C ALA A 138 -2.83 14.13 -0.53
N GLY A 139 -3.99 13.99 -1.19
CA GLY A 139 -4.26 14.60 -2.48
C GLY A 139 -4.24 16.13 -2.43
N GLY A 140 -4.76 16.74 -1.36
CA GLY A 140 -4.68 18.18 -1.11
C GLY A 140 -3.24 18.66 -0.93
N VAL A 141 -2.50 18.05 0.01
CA VAL A 141 -1.09 18.35 0.30
C VAL A 141 -0.23 18.27 -0.96
N VAL A 142 -0.39 17.20 -1.75
CA VAL A 142 0.34 17.03 -3.00
C VAL A 142 -0.06 18.06 -4.06
N SER A 143 -1.33 18.42 -4.14
CA SER A 143 -1.81 19.41 -5.11
C SER A 143 -1.19 20.78 -4.86
N ASP A 144 -1.22 21.22 -3.60
CA ASP A 144 -0.70 22.53 -3.21
C ASP A 144 0.81 22.59 -3.42
N ALA A 145 1.54 21.58 -2.93
CA ALA A 145 2.98 21.53 -3.13
C ALA A 145 3.39 21.45 -4.61
N LEU A 146 2.67 20.66 -5.43
CA LEU A 146 3.00 20.56 -6.85
C LEU A 146 2.72 21.86 -7.60
N ARG A 147 1.66 22.59 -7.23
CA ARG A 147 1.37 23.93 -7.74
C ARG A 147 2.46 24.92 -7.33
N ASP A 148 2.92 24.88 -6.09
CA ASP A 148 3.97 25.76 -5.59
C ASP A 148 5.32 25.52 -6.28
N VAL A 149 5.72 24.26 -6.42
CA VAL A 149 6.94 23.90 -7.15
C VAL A 149 6.82 24.29 -8.63
N ALA A 150 5.66 24.05 -9.26
CA ALA A 150 5.42 24.45 -10.64
C ALA A 150 5.46 25.97 -10.82
N ASN A 151 4.86 26.73 -9.91
CA ASN A 151 4.86 28.19 -9.93
C ASN A 151 6.26 28.75 -9.72
N THR A 152 7.02 28.20 -8.77
CA THR A 152 8.42 28.56 -8.52
C THR A 152 9.28 28.28 -9.75
N ALA A 153 9.18 27.09 -10.34
CA ALA A 153 9.90 26.75 -11.56
C ALA A 153 9.50 27.66 -12.73
N ARG A 154 8.20 27.99 -12.85
CA ARG A 154 7.68 28.88 -13.88
C ARG A 154 8.22 30.29 -13.76
N GLN A 155 8.22 30.84 -12.55
CA GLN A 155 8.78 32.16 -12.29
C GLN A 155 10.30 32.15 -12.48
N GLY A 156 10.99 31.10 -12.05
CA GLY A 156 12.44 30.95 -12.17
C GLY A 156 12.92 31.05 -13.62
N PHE A 157 12.34 30.27 -14.54
CA PHE A 157 12.77 30.36 -15.94
C PHE A 157 12.38 31.71 -16.58
N LYS A 158 11.24 32.31 -16.18
CA LYS A 158 10.84 33.63 -16.70
C LYS A 158 11.82 34.71 -16.29
N ARG A 159 12.20 34.75 -15.01
CA ARG A 159 13.22 35.67 -14.49
C ARG A 159 14.54 35.48 -15.23
N GLN A 160 14.99 34.23 -15.43
CA GLN A 160 16.22 33.97 -16.20
C GLN A 160 16.15 34.49 -17.65
N TYR A 161 14.99 34.42 -18.31
CA TYR A 161 14.80 35.04 -19.61
C TYR A 161 14.83 36.57 -19.54
N ASP A 162 14.08 37.15 -18.60
CA ASP A 162 14.01 38.60 -18.43
C ASP A 162 15.41 39.17 -18.09
N ASP A 163 16.17 38.51 -17.22
CA ASP A 163 17.55 38.86 -16.85
C ASP A 163 18.47 38.78 -18.07
N ALA A 164 18.41 37.69 -18.85
CA ALA A 164 19.21 37.53 -20.06
C ALA A 164 18.95 38.65 -21.08
N PHE A 165 17.68 39.03 -21.30
CA PHE A 165 17.31 40.07 -22.26
C PHE A 165 17.30 41.50 -21.69
N SER A 166 17.61 41.68 -20.40
CA SER A 166 17.75 43.00 -19.76
C SER A 166 19.14 43.61 -19.94
N GLY A 167 20.13 42.80 -20.29
CA GLY A 167 21.52 43.21 -20.45
C GLY A 167 21.75 44.20 -21.61
N GLU A 168 22.87 44.90 -21.55
CA GLU A 168 23.33 45.77 -22.62
C GLU A 168 23.89 44.94 -23.78
N GLY A 169 23.40 45.20 -24.98
CA GLY A 169 23.90 44.56 -26.18
C GLY A 169 23.00 44.77 -27.39
N VAL A 170 23.61 44.66 -28.56
CA VAL A 170 22.95 44.81 -29.85
C VAL A 170 23.30 43.62 -30.76
N MET A 171 22.27 43.08 -31.39
CA MET A 171 22.39 42.17 -32.51
C MET A 171 22.58 42.98 -33.78
N ARG A 172 23.61 42.63 -34.53
CA ARG A 172 23.95 43.27 -35.79
C ARG A 172 22.83 43.12 -36.84
N PRO A 173 22.55 44.13 -37.68
CA PRO A 173 21.52 44.06 -38.72
C PRO A 173 21.68 42.86 -39.68
N GLU A 174 22.92 42.44 -39.91
CA GLU A 174 23.30 41.27 -40.72
C GLU A 174 22.57 40.00 -40.26
N PHE A 175 22.35 39.83 -38.95
CA PHE A 175 21.58 38.71 -38.43
C PHE A 175 20.17 38.66 -39.00
N PHE A 176 19.50 39.80 -39.14
CA PHE A 176 18.10 39.87 -39.55
C PHE A 176 17.94 39.88 -41.07
N GLN A 177 18.74 40.69 -41.75
CA GLN A 177 18.60 40.96 -43.17
C GLN A 177 19.36 39.97 -44.06
N GLY A 178 20.40 39.33 -43.50
CA GLY A 178 21.32 38.47 -44.24
C GLY A 178 22.14 39.19 -45.30
N ARG A 179 22.42 40.48 -45.11
CA ARG A 179 23.23 41.30 -46.02
C ARG A 179 24.32 42.01 -45.23
N GLY A 180 25.58 41.94 -45.70
CA GLY A 180 26.72 42.67 -45.14
C GLY A 180 28.04 41.91 -45.27
N ALA A 181 29.17 42.61 -45.13
CA ALA A 181 30.53 42.06 -45.34
C ALA A 181 30.94 40.99 -44.29
N ALA A 182 30.22 40.89 -43.17
CA ALA A 182 30.44 39.93 -42.10
C ALA A 182 29.39 38.80 -42.06
N ALA A 183 28.45 38.77 -43.00
CA ALA A 183 27.54 37.65 -43.14
C ALA A 183 28.35 36.47 -43.72
N ALA A 184 28.87 35.61 -42.84
CA ALA A 184 29.34 34.28 -43.23
C ALA A 184 28.22 33.53 -43.99
N ASP A 185 28.56 32.49 -44.76
CA ASP A 185 27.60 31.71 -45.56
C ASP A 185 26.33 31.34 -44.77
N ASP A 186 26.49 31.05 -43.47
CA ASP A 186 25.41 30.67 -42.54
C ASP A 186 24.36 31.78 -42.29
N PHE A 187 24.70 33.05 -42.52
CA PHE A 187 23.82 34.21 -42.29
C PHE A 187 23.47 34.97 -43.57
N GLY A 188 23.89 34.53 -44.76
CA GLY A 188 23.70 35.23 -46.04
C GLY A 188 22.26 35.35 -46.58
N ALA A 189 21.26 34.89 -45.83
CA ALA A 189 19.84 35.00 -46.17
C ALA A 189 19.04 35.65 -45.01
N PRO A 190 17.90 36.30 -45.28
CA PRO A 190 17.02 36.85 -44.25
C PRO A 190 16.61 35.80 -43.19
N LEU A 191 16.39 36.25 -41.95
CA LEU A 191 16.09 35.38 -40.81
C LEU A 191 14.90 34.44 -41.07
N SER A 192 13.82 34.95 -41.66
CA SER A 192 12.64 34.15 -42.01
C SER A 192 12.96 33.02 -42.99
N GLN A 193 13.75 33.29 -44.03
CA GLN A 193 14.18 32.30 -45.02
C GLN A 193 15.11 31.26 -44.39
N ARG A 194 16.03 31.67 -43.52
CA ARG A 194 16.90 30.73 -42.80
C ARG A 194 16.12 29.82 -41.87
N ILE A 195 15.08 30.34 -41.20
CA ILE A 195 14.19 29.53 -40.36
C ILE A 195 13.39 28.55 -41.23
N ALA A 196 12.77 29.03 -42.31
CA ALA A 196 12.02 28.17 -43.23
C ALA A 196 12.90 27.04 -43.80
N LYS A 197 14.10 27.38 -44.28
CA LYS A 197 15.09 26.42 -44.76
C LYS A 197 15.47 25.39 -43.68
N ALA A 198 15.79 25.86 -42.47
CA ALA A 198 16.17 24.99 -41.36
C ALA A 198 15.02 24.14 -40.79
N LEU A 199 13.77 24.40 -41.16
CA LEU A 199 12.63 23.54 -40.86
C LEU A 199 12.44 22.44 -41.91
N VAL A 200 12.75 22.73 -43.17
CA VAL A 200 12.66 21.80 -44.30
C VAL A 200 13.86 20.85 -44.34
N ASP A 201 15.06 21.33 -44.04
CA ASP A 201 16.31 20.56 -44.12
C ASP A 201 16.52 19.59 -42.92
N ARG A 202 15.51 19.39 -42.07
CA ARG A 202 15.56 18.47 -40.92
C ARG A 202 15.34 17.01 -41.36
N ASP A 203 15.84 16.06 -40.56
CA ASP A 203 15.55 14.63 -40.73
C ASP A 203 14.04 14.35 -40.77
N GLU A 204 13.27 15.07 -39.96
CA GLU A 204 11.81 15.14 -40.03
C GLU A 204 11.39 16.56 -40.45
N PRO A 205 11.13 16.79 -41.75
CA PRO A 205 10.78 18.12 -42.26
C PRO A 205 9.48 18.64 -41.67
N VAL A 206 9.49 19.91 -41.23
CA VAL A 206 8.28 20.62 -40.79
C VAL A 206 7.79 21.50 -41.92
N ILE A 207 6.83 20.99 -42.68
CA ILE A 207 6.22 21.72 -43.79
C ILE A 207 5.20 22.72 -43.24
N ILE A 208 5.43 24.00 -43.50
CA ILE A 208 4.50 25.07 -43.16
C ILE A 208 3.67 25.41 -44.39
N ASP A 209 2.36 25.27 -44.25
CA ASP A 209 1.37 25.49 -45.30
C ASP A 209 0.27 26.43 -44.80
N GLU A 210 -0.22 27.33 -45.66
CA GLU A 210 -1.24 28.33 -45.29
C GLU A 210 -2.61 27.70 -45.01
N VAL A 211 -2.89 26.51 -45.53
CA VAL A 211 -4.15 25.79 -45.33
C VAL A 211 -4.06 24.90 -44.09
N VAL A 212 -2.99 24.12 -43.96
CA VAL A 212 -2.84 23.13 -42.86
C VAL A 212 -2.32 23.77 -41.57
N THR A 213 -1.42 24.75 -41.68
CA THR A 213 -0.77 25.45 -40.56
C THR A 213 -0.83 26.98 -40.72
N PRO A 214 -2.04 27.57 -40.81
CA PRO A 214 -2.22 28.99 -41.12
C PRO A 214 -1.56 29.93 -40.11
N ILE A 215 -1.46 29.54 -38.83
CA ILE A 215 -0.84 30.37 -37.79
C ILE A 215 0.69 30.31 -37.90
N ALA A 216 1.28 29.17 -38.20
CA ALA A 216 2.71 29.03 -38.48
C ALA A 216 3.14 29.84 -39.71
N ALA A 217 2.33 29.84 -40.78
CA ALA A 217 2.57 30.67 -41.95
C ALA A 217 2.57 32.17 -41.59
N ARG A 218 1.60 32.61 -40.77
CA ARG A 218 1.58 33.98 -40.23
C ARG A 218 2.76 34.29 -39.32
N ALA A 219 3.24 33.33 -38.54
CA ALA A 219 4.41 33.49 -37.70
C ALA A 219 5.69 33.69 -38.53
N LEU A 220 5.87 32.95 -39.63
CA LEU A 220 6.95 33.18 -40.59
C LEU A 220 6.85 34.55 -41.25
N LYS A 221 5.65 34.95 -41.69
CA LYS A 221 5.44 36.29 -42.26
C LYS A 221 5.75 37.40 -41.27
N ALA A 222 5.42 37.21 -39.99
CA ALA A 222 5.79 38.16 -38.94
C ALA A 222 7.31 38.24 -38.72
N LEU A 223 8.08 37.20 -39.09
CA LEU A 223 9.54 37.24 -39.10
C LEU A 223 10.09 38.00 -40.31
N ASP A 224 9.36 38.15 -41.41
CA ASP A 224 9.74 39.05 -42.51
C ASP A 224 9.73 40.52 -42.05
N ASP A 225 8.75 40.90 -41.21
CA ASP A 225 8.70 42.22 -40.58
C ASP A 225 9.94 42.45 -39.70
N VAL A 226 10.32 41.44 -38.92
CA VAL A 226 11.53 41.46 -38.08
C VAL A 226 12.79 41.50 -38.94
N SER A 227 12.82 40.74 -40.03
CA SER A 227 13.94 40.69 -40.99
C SER A 227 14.13 42.02 -41.72
N SER A 228 13.06 42.80 -41.89
CA SER A 228 13.09 44.16 -42.42
C SER A 228 13.30 45.24 -41.35
N LEU A 229 13.68 44.83 -40.13
CA LEU A 229 13.91 45.70 -38.96
C LEU A 229 12.69 46.55 -38.55
N LYS A 230 11.47 46.17 -38.95
CA LYS A 230 10.23 46.86 -38.57
C LYS A 230 9.74 46.36 -37.21
N LEU A 231 10.53 46.59 -36.17
CA LEU A 231 10.24 46.11 -34.80
C LEU A 231 9.26 47.00 -34.01
N GLY A 232 8.63 48.00 -34.65
CA GLY A 232 7.69 48.91 -34.00
C GLY A 232 8.39 49.94 -33.12
N ALA A 233 7.92 50.14 -31.87
CA ALA A 233 8.32 51.22 -30.98
C ALA A 233 9.78 51.21 -30.48
N ILE A 234 10.62 50.27 -30.91
CA ILE A 234 12.06 50.18 -30.54
C ILE A 234 12.97 50.27 -31.78
N GLY A 235 12.47 50.82 -32.89
CA GLY A 235 13.30 51.11 -34.05
C GLY A 235 12.54 50.99 -35.36
N GLN A 236 11.62 51.92 -35.63
CA GLN A 236 11.36 52.30 -37.01
C GLN A 236 12.47 53.30 -37.38
N PRO A 237 13.53 52.91 -38.11
CA PRO A 237 14.41 53.89 -38.71
C PRO A 237 13.56 54.80 -39.61
N GLU A 238 13.75 56.12 -39.54
CA GLU A 238 13.17 57.00 -40.55
C GLU A 238 13.76 56.64 -41.93
N ALA A 239 13.08 57.02 -43.00
CA ALA A 239 13.55 56.73 -44.35
C ALA A 239 14.93 57.39 -44.59
N GLY A 240 16.01 56.61 -44.46
CA GLY A 240 17.39 57.08 -44.56
C GLY A 240 18.28 56.76 -43.36
N ASP A 241 17.72 56.32 -42.23
CA ASP A 241 18.50 55.99 -41.03
C ASP A 241 19.23 54.65 -41.15
N VAL A 242 20.52 54.66 -40.82
CA VAL A 242 21.33 53.44 -40.72
C VAL A 242 21.07 52.79 -39.36
N VAL A 243 20.29 51.71 -39.33
CA VAL A 243 20.14 50.90 -38.11
C VAL A 243 21.47 50.24 -37.79
N THR A 244 22.12 50.66 -36.70
CA THR A 244 23.42 50.12 -36.27
C THR A 244 23.29 48.78 -35.55
N GLY A 245 22.11 48.43 -35.05
CA GLY A 245 21.80 47.14 -34.43
C GLY A 245 20.43 47.11 -33.76
N VAL A 246 19.99 45.91 -33.41
CA VAL A 246 18.74 45.66 -32.67
C VAL A 246 19.07 45.29 -31.24
N THR A 247 18.47 45.98 -30.28
CA THR A 247 18.69 45.67 -28.85
C THR A 247 18.18 44.26 -28.49
N LEU A 248 18.74 43.67 -27.44
CA LEU A 248 18.26 42.39 -26.90
C LEU A 248 16.76 42.43 -26.56
N ARG A 249 16.24 43.57 -26.09
CA ARG A 249 14.80 43.76 -25.87
C ARG A 249 13.99 43.66 -27.17
N GLY A 250 14.51 44.16 -28.29
CA GLY A 250 13.88 44.00 -29.60
C GLY A 250 13.84 42.53 -30.06
N VAL A 251 14.91 41.77 -29.80
CA VAL A 251 14.95 40.32 -30.06
C VAL A 251 13.91 39.58 -29.20
N ASP A 252 13.81 39.92 -27.91
CA ASP A 252 12.80 39.34 -27.01
C ASP A 252 11.37 39.72 -27.43
N GLN A 253 11.13 40.94 -27.91
CA GLN A 253 9.82 41.33 -28.45
C GLN A 253 9.43 40.49 -29.67
N ALA A 254 10.35 40.25 -30.60
CA ALA A 254 10.12 39.35 -31.73
C ALA A 254 9.77 37.94 -31.24
N ARG A 255 10.51 37.42 -30.25
CA ARG A 255 10.22 36.13 -29.62
C ARG A 255 8.85 36.08 -28.95
N ARG A 256 8.48 37.11 -28.16
CA ARG A 256 7.17 37.21 -27.51
C ARG A 256 6.03 37.23 -28.53
N LYS A 257 6.23 37.88 -29.68
CA LYS A 257 5.29 37.84 -30.82
C LYS A 257 5.13 36.41 -31.36
N LEU A 258 6.21 35.64 -31.52
CA LEU A 258 6.11 34.22 -31.90
C LEU A 258 5.36 33.39 -30.85
N VAL A 259 5.62 33.63 -29.55
CA VAL A 259 4.91 32.95 -28.46
C VAL A 259 3.41 33.28 -28.44
N SER A 260 3.00 34.48 -28.88
CA SER A 260 1.58 34.81 -29.01
C SER A 260 0.91 34.00 -30.13
N PHE A 261 1.59 33.80 -31.26
CA PHE A 261 1.13 32.89 -32.31
C PHE A 261 0.99 31.45 -31.80
N TYR A 262 1.92 30.96 -30.97
CA TYR A 262 1.81 29.61 -30.39
C TYR A 262 0.57 29.46 -29.49
N LYS A 263 0.18 30.51 -28.77
CA LYS A 263 -1.07 30.49 -27.99
C LYS A 263 -2.29 30.42 -28.91
N ALA A 264 -2.29 31.18 -30.00
CA ALA A 264 -3.37 31.19 -30.99
C ALA A 264 -3.50 29.86 -31.75
N SER A 265 -2.38 29.15 -31.99
CA SER A 265 -2.38 27.86 -32.69
C SER A 265 -2.89 26.69 -31.87
N ARG A 266 -3.16 26.84 -30.56
CA ARG A 266 -3.56 25.71 -29.68
C ARG A 266 -4.82 24.96 -30.10
N ALA A 267 -5.68 25.59 -30.90
CA ALA A 267 -6.86 24.95 -31.46
C ALA A 267 -6.52 23.89 -32.53
N ASN A 268 -5.36 23.99 -33.19
CA ASN A 268 -4.89 23.06 -34.22
C ASN A 268 -3.54 22.43 -33.79
N PRO A 269 -3.50 21.13 -33.44
CA PRO A 269 -2.27 20.47 -33.01
C PRO A 269 -1.13 20.49 -34.03
N ALA A 270 -1.41 20.40 -35.33
CA ALA A 270 -0.39 20.46 -36.38
C ALA A 270 0.25 21.85 -36.42
N ASP A 271 -0.58 22.89 -36.37
CA ASP A 271 -0.16 24.28 -36.36
C ASP A 271 0.64 24.62 -35.08
N ALA A 272 0.19 24.13 -33.92
CA ALA A 272 0.90 24.31 -32.66
C ALA A 272 2.32 23.71 -32.69
N ARG A 273 2.49 22.53 -33.29
CA ARG A 273 3.81 21.92 -33.48
C ARG A 273 4.67 22.72 -34.45
N ALA A 274 4.08 23.20 -35.54
CA ALA A 274 4.78 24.01 -36.53
C ALA A 274 5.28 25.33 -35.93
N VAL A 275 4.42 26.09 -35.24
CA VAL A 275 4.81 27.33 -34.55
C VAL A 275 5.88 27.07 -33.47
N GLN A 276 5.75 25.97 -32.72
CA GLN A 276 6.77 25.60 -31.73
C GLN A 276 8.13 25.33 -32.39
N SER A 277 8.14 24.71 -33.58
CA SER A 277 9.35 24.48 -34.37
C SER A 277 9.95 25.78 -34.90
N VAL A 278 9.12 26.75 -35.32
CA VAL A 278 9.55 28.11 -35.69
C VAL A 278 10.24 28.80 -34.51
N ILE A 279 9.64 28.78 -33.31
CA ILE A 279 10.22 29.38 -32.10
C ILE A 279 11.56 28.74 -31.75
N SER A 280 11.64 27.41 -31.76
CA SER A 280 12.90 26.69 -31.46
C SER A 280 14.00 27.10 -32.43
N THR A 281 13.70 27.12 -33.73
CA THR A 281 14.65 27.47 -34.78
C THR A 281 15.09 28.93 -34.69
N PHE A 282 14.16 29.85 -34.39
CA PHE A 282 14.48 31.25 -34.14
C PHE A 282 15.47 31.37 -32.99
N ASP A 283 15.19 30.73 -31.86
CA ASP A 283 16.07 30.78 -30.69
C ASP A 283 17.46 30.17 -31.01
N ASP A 284 17.55 29.11 -31.82
CA ASP A 284 18.83 28.52 -32.26
C ASP A 284 19.63 29.43 -33.19
N GLN A 285 18.95 30.20 -34.04
CA GLN A 285 19.57 31.20 -34.90
C GLN A 285 20.14 32.36 -34.06
N VAL A 286 19.43 32.80 -33.01
CA VAL A 286 19.92 33.81 -32.06
C VAL A 286 21.19 33.31 -31.38
N GLU A 287 21.21 32.08 -30.87
CA GLU A 287 22.38 31.50 -30.21
C GLU A 287 23.58 31.40 -31.17
N ARG A 288 23.37 30.94 -32.40
CA ARG A 288 24.42 30.87 -33.43
C ARG A 288 24.96 32.24 -33.81
N ALA A 289 24.10 33.25 -33.86
CA ALA A 289 24.52 34.61 -34.18
C ALA A 289 25.40 35.21 -33.07
N VAL A 290 25.07 34.93 -31.80
CA VAL A 290 25.91 35.33 -30.67
C VAL A 290 27.26 34.63 -30.72
N ALA A 291 27.27 33.31 -30.94
CA ALA A 291 28.51 32.53 -31.06
C ALA A 291 29.35 32.93 -32.30
N GLY A 292 28.70 33.36 -33.38
CA GLY A 292 29.33 33.78 -34.64
C GLY A 292 29.78 35.25 -34.66
N GLY A 293 29.78 35.95 -33.52
CA GLY A 293 30.25 37.34 -33.42
C GLY A 293 29.31 38.39 -34.04
N LEU A 294 28.04 38.04 -34.29
CA LEU A 294 27.01 38.98 -34.72
C LEU A 294 26.31 39.69 -33.55
N PHE A 295 26.72 39.38 -32.33
CA PHE A 295 26.29 40.05 -31.11
C PHE A 295 27.45 40.88 -30.53
N SER A 296 27.13 42.11 -30.10
CA SER A 296 28.04 42.96 -29.34
C SER A 296 27.37 43.29 -28.00
N GLY A 297 27.95 42.87 -26.89
CA GLY A 297 27.40 43.05 -25.54
C GLY A 297 28.09 42.17 -24.51
N ASP A 298 27.43 41.92 -23.37
CA ASP A 298 27.96 41.06 -22.30
C ASP A 298 28.15 39.61 -22.78
N GLU A 299 29.37 39.09 -22.64
CA GLU A 299 29.74 37.71 -22.98
C GLU A 299 28.92 36.67 -22.20
N ARG A 300 28.40 37.04 -21.01
CA ARG A 300 27.54 36.18 -20.18
C ARG A 300 26.15 35.95 -20.75
N PHE A 301 25.72 36.74 -21.75
CA PHE A 301 24.38 36.64 -22.34
C PHE A 301 24.06 35.23 -22.82
N LEU A 302 25.00 34.60 -23.53
CA LEU A 302 24.82 33.28 -24.12
C LEU A 302 24.64 32.20 -23.04
N ASP A 303 25.39 32.28 -21.94
CA ASP A 303 25.25 31.37 -20.81
C ASP A 303 23.93 31.56 -20.07
N MET A 304 23.50 32.82 -19.87
CA MET A 304 22.19 33.13 -19.26
C MET A 304 21.04 32.61 -20.13
N LEU A 305 21.10 32.81 -21.44
CA LEU A 305 20.09 32.34 -22.39
C LEU A 305 20.01 30.81 -22.41
N ARG A 306 21.15 30.11 -22.46
CA ARG A 306 21.21 28.65 -22.35
C ARG A 306 20.64 28.15 -21.03
N GLY A 307 20.96 28.82 -19.92
CA GLY A 307 20.38 28.55 -18.60
C GLY A 307 18.87 28.66 -18.59
N ALA A 308 18.33 29.78 -19.11
CA ALA A 308 16.89 30.02 -19.21
C ALA A 308 16.17 28.96 -20.07
N ARG A 309 16.76 28.58 -21.20
CA ARG A 309 16.26 27.50 -22.09
C ARG A 309 16.25 26.16 -21.37
N LYS A 310 17.34 25.79 -20.69
CA LYS A 310 17.42 24.55 -19.89
C LYS A 310 16.35 24.51 -18.82
N SER A 311 16.15 25.60 -18.07
CA SER A 311 15.11 25.68 -17.04
C SER A 311 13.70 25.58 -17.62
N TYR A 312 13.44 26.22 -18.77
CA TYR A 312 12.16 26.09 -19.47
C TYR A 312 11.90 24.66 -19.95
N THR A 313 12.88 24.02 -20.58
CA THR A 313 12.79 22.63 -21.03
C THR A 313 12.55 21.69 -19.85
N ASN A 314 13.25 21.89 -18.73
CA ASN A 314 13.02 21.13 -17.50
C ASN A 314 11.60 21.33 -16.97
N TYR A 315 11.10 22.57 -16.93
CA TYR A 315 9.72 22.86 -16.55
C TYR A 315 8.71 22.15 -17.46
N GLN A 316 8.89 22.22 -18.78
CA GLN A 316 8.04 21.52 -19.76
C GLN A 316 8.07 20.01 -19.52
N ARG A 317 9.26 19.41 -19.40
CA ARG A 317 9.42 17.96 -19.19
C ARG A 317 8.75 17.48 -17.91
N THR A 318 8.83 18.27 -16.85
CA THR A 318 8.29 17.91 -15.53
C THR A 318 6.78 18.09 -15.45
N PHE A 319 6.27 19.25 -15.89
CA PHE A 319 4.89 19.68 -15.61
C PHE A 319 3.94 19.63 -16.82
N LYS A 320 4.45 19.31 -18.02
CA LYS A 320 3.63 19.26 -19.24
C LYS A 320 3.67 17.87 -19.87
N PRO A 321 2.57 17.43 -20.50
CA PRO A 321 2.56 16.20 -21.26
C PRO A 321 3.55 16.26 -22.42
N GLN A 322 4.37 15.22 -22.58
CA GLN A 322 5.34 15.10 -23.68
C GLN A 322 4.76 14.45 -24.95
N GLY A 323 3.49 14.07 -24.94
CA GLY A 323 2.83 13.44 -26.08
C GLY A 323 1.50 12.77 -25.70
N GLN A 324 0.83 12.14 -26.67
CA GLN A 324 -0.49 11.51 -26.46
C GLN A 324 -0.44 10.35 -25.46
N GLY A 325 0.72 9.68 -25.31
CA GLY A 325 0.95 8.58 -24.37
C GLY A 325 1.38 8.99 -22.96
N ASP A 326 1.69 10.27 -22.70
CA ASP A 326 2.19 10.73 -21.39
C ASP A 326 1.03 10.99 -20.42
N ASP A 327 0.48 9.91 -19.86
CA ASP A 327 -0.58 9.95 -18.87
C ASP A 327 -0.17 10.63 -17.56
N VAL A 328 1.08 10.44 -17.13
CA VAL A 328 1.65 11.13 -15.96
C VAL A 328 1.71 12.63 -16.18
N GLY A 329 2.21 13.09 -17.33
CA GLY A 329 2.24 14.51 -17.67
C GLY A 329 0.85 15.14 -17.71
N ARG A 330 -0.17 14.39 -18.19
CA ARG A 330 -1.57 14.85 -18.13
C ARG A 330 -2.11 14.93 -16.71
N ALA A 331 -1.80 13.95 -15.85
CA ALA A 331 -2.21 13.99 -14.44
C ALA A 331 -1.56 15.18 -13.72
N VAL A 332 -0.25 15.38 -13.88
CA VAL A 332 0.47 16.55 -13.33
C VAL A 332 -0.11 17.86 -13.85
N GLN A 333 -0.38 17.95 -15.15
CA GLN A 333 -1.02 19.14 -15.71
C GLN A 333 -2.42 19.38 -15.13
N ALA A 334 -3.21 18.33 -14.93
CA ALA A 334 -4.54 18.47 -14.33
C ALA A 334 -4.46 19.02 -12.90
N ILE A 335 -3.49 18.57 -12.11
CA ILE A 335 -3.24 19.05 -10.75
C ILE A 335 -2.82 20.53 -10.76
N VAL A 336 -1.88 20.90 -11.62
CA VAL A 336 -1.24 22.22 -11.63
C VAL A 336 -2.08 23.28 -12.34
N GLU A 337 -2.82 22.93 -13.39
CA GLU A 337 -3.46 23.90 -14.30
C GLU A 337 -4.97 23.76 -14.44
N ARG A 338 -5.55 22.63 -14.04
CA ARG A 338 -6.99 22.36 -14.20
C ARG A 338 -7.70 22.14 -12.86
N ASP A 339 -7.09 22.59 -11.78
CA ASP A 339 -7.64 22.57 -10.43
C ASP A 339 -8.23 21.21 -10.02
N ALA A 340 -7.50 20.12 -10.29
CA ALA A 340 -7.94 18.78 -9.88
C ALA A 340 -8.26 18.75 -8.37
N THR A 341 -9.37 18.10 -8.00
CA THR A 341 -9.80 18.02 -6.60
C THR A 341 -8.90 17.08 -5.80
N PRO A 342 -8.82 17.23 -4.46
CA PRO A 342 -8.04 16.33 -3.61
C PRO A 342 -8.35 14.85 -3.84
N GLU A 343 -9.61 14.50 -4.08
CA GLU A 343 -10.06 13.14 -4.38
C GLU A 343 -9.57 12.66 -5.74
N GLN A 344 -9.62 13.52 -6.77
CA GLN A 344 -9.07 13.20 -8.08
C GLN A 344 -7.56 12.94 -8.00
N VAL A 345 -6.84 13.74 -7.22
CA VAL A 345 -5.41 13.55 -7.00
C VAL A 345 -5.13 12.26 -6.24
N ALA A 346 -5.88 11.96 -5.17
CA ALA A 346 -5.77 10.68 -4.47
C ALA A 346 -6.07 9.48 -5.40
N ASN A 347 -7.02 9.63 -6.33
CA ASN A 347 -7.31 8.61 -7.33
C ASN A 347 -6.17 8.45 -8.35
N TYR A 348 -5.47 9.52 -8.74
CA TYR A 348 -4.25 9.40 -9.54
C TYR A 348 -3.13 8.70 -8.76
N LEU A 349 -2.95 9.06 -7.49
CA LEU A 349 -1.89 8.54 -6.62
C LEU A 349 -2.05 7.05 -6.31
N TYR A 350 -3.26 6.60 -6.03
CA TYR A 350 -3.50 5.25 -5.51
C TYR A 350 -4.38 4.40 -6.42
N GLY A 351 -5.21 4.99 -7.27
CA GLY A 351 -6.28 4.32 -8.02
C GLY A 351 -7.63 4.44 -7.31
N ALA A 352 -8.70 4.49 -8.09
CA ALA A 352 -10.06 4.70 -7.57
C ALA A 352 -10.59 3.49 -6.76
N SER A 353 -10.39 2.27 -7.27
CA SER A 353 -10.96 1.05 -6.69
C SER A 353 -9.99 0.33 -5.76
N LYS A 354 -8.76 0.11 -6.22
CA LYS A 354 -7.74 -0.70 -5.55
C LYS A 354 -6.37 -0.04 -5.63
N VAL A 355 -5.67 0.00 -4.50
CA VAL A 355 -4.38 0.66 -4.36
C VAL A 355 -3.33 0.00 -5.26
N GLY A 356 -2.72 0.79 -6.15
CA GLY A 356 -1.62 0.35 -7.02
C GLY A 356 -2.05 -0.49 -8.22
N SER A 357 -3.35 -0.65 -8.47
CA SER A 357 -3.87 -1.40 -9.63
C SER A 357 -3.63 -0.72 -10.98
N THR A 358 -3.29 0.57 -10.99
CA THR A 358 -3.08 1.34 -12.23
C THR A 358 -1.59 1.64 -12.47
N GLY A 359 -1.14 1.50 -13.72
CA GLY A 359 0.21 1.89 -14.11
C GLY A 359 0.48 3.39 -13.95
N LEU A 360 -0.57 4.22 -14.00
CA LEU A 360 -0.48 5.66 -13.77
C LEU A 360 0.02 5.97 -12.35
N SER A 361 -0.59 5.38 -11.32
CA SER A 361 -0.20 5.58 -9.91
C SER A 361 1.27 5.25 -9.67
N VAL A 362 1.74 4.19 -10.31
CA VAL A 362 3.11 3.70 -10.23
C VAL A 362 4.11 4.68 -10.88
N ARG A 363 3.80 5.20 -12.07
CA ARG A 363 4.69 6.16 -12.75
C ARG A 363 4.62 7.55 -12.15
N LEU A 364 3.42 7.98 -11.72
CA LEU A 364 3.19 9.27 -11.08
C LEU A 364 3.94 9.36 -9.75
N SER A 365 3.90 8.31 -8.91
CA SER A 365 4.67 8.29 -7.66
C SER A 365 6.17 8.45 -7.90
N GLY A 366 6.73 7.82 -8.94
CA GLY A 366 8.12 8.02 -9.34
C GLY A 366 8.44 9.47 -9.73
N ARG A 367 7.57 10.11 -10.51
CA ARG A 367 7.74 11.53 -10.88
C ARG A 367 7.62 12.45 -9.66
N LEU A 368 6.61 12.24 -8.81
CA LEU A 368 6.41 13.04 -7.60
C LEU A 368 7.57 12.89 -6.62
N LYS A 369 8.10 11.68 -6.43
CA LYS A 369 9.31 11.45 -5.62
C LYS A 369 10.49 12.28 -6.11
N SER A 370 10.69 12.36 -7.43
CA SER A 370 11.77 13.15 -8.03
C SER A 370 11.57 14.66 -7.93
N VAL A 371 10.31 15.13 -7.89
CA VAL A 371 9.97 16.56 -7.88
C VAL A 371 9.87 17.13 -6.48
N LEU A 372 9.22 16.40 -5.57
CA LEU A 372 8.99 16.81 -4.18
C LEU A 372 10.17 16.42 -3.28
N GLY A 373 10.87 15.34 -3.63
CA GLY A 373 11.96 14.78 -2.84
C GLY A 373 11.48 13.64 -1.94
N GLU A 374 12.31 12.60 -1.78
CA GLU A 374 11.99 11.43 -0.95
C GLU A 374 11.89 11.77 0.54
N GLU A 375 12.62 12.78 1.00
CA GLU A 375 12.64 13.22 2.38
C GLU A 375 11.63 14.33 2.69
N SER A 376 10.69 14.61 1.78
CA SER A 376 9.75 15.72 1.92
C SER A 376 8.53 15.33 2.77
N ALA A 377 7.86 16.32 3.36
CA ALA A 377 6.62 16.09 4.11
C ALA A 377 5.48 15.61 3.19
N GLU A 378 5.45 16.11 1.96
CA GLU A 378 4.50 15.73 0.93
C GLU A 378 4.68 14.27 0.49
N TRP A 379 5.93 13.81 0.38
CA TRP A 379 6.21 12.40 0.10
C TRP A 379 5.77 11.51 1.26
N ALA A 380 6.00 11.94 2.50
CA ALA A 380 5.48 11.27 3.68
C ALA A 380 3.94 11.23 3.69
N ALA A 381 3.26 12.30 3.30
CA ALA A 381 1.80 12.35 3.15
C ALA A 381 1.30 11.34 2.10
N ILE A 382 2.00 11.18 0.97
CA ILE A 382 1.68 10.16 -0.03
C ILE A 382 1.76 8.74 0.57
N ARG A 383 2.80 8.46 1.34
CA ARG A 383 3.00 7.15 1.97
C ARG A 383 1.92 6.87 3.02
N GLN A 384 1.62 7.83 3.88
CA GLN A 384 0.56 7.71 4.88
C GLN A 384 -0.83 7.57 4.24
N GLY A 385 -1.13 8.37 3.21
CA GLY A 385 -2.40 8.28 2.49
C GLY A 385 -2.59 6.93 1.79
N ALA A 386 -1.51 6.34 1.25
CA ALA A 386 -1.54 4.98 0.72
C ALA A 386 -1.88 3.94 1.80
N TRP A 387 -1.24 4.02 2.97
CA TRP A 387 -1.54 3.15 4.11
C TRP A 387 -3.01 3.27 4.54
N GLN A 388 -3.49 4.49 4.72
CA GLN A 388 -4.89 4.74 5.08
C GLN A 388 -5.88 4.25 4.03
N LYS A 389 -5.55 4.30 2.74
CA LYS A 389 -6.42 3.75 1.71
C LYS A 389 -6.53 2.22 1.80
N ILE A 390 -5.48 1.56 2.31
CA ILE A 390 -5.43 0.11 2.50
C ILE A 390 -6.21 -0.29 3.76
N THR A 391 -5.94 0.36 4.89
CA THR A 391 -6.42 -0.06 6.22
C THR A 391 -7.60 0.77 6.74
N GLY A 392 -7.75 2.00 6.28
CA GLY A 392 -8.78 2.93 6.72
C GLY A 392 -10.16 2.64 6.16
N VAL A 393 -11.16 3.25 6.78
CA VAL A 393 -12.56 3.12 6.38
C VAL A 393 -12.86 4.11 5.26
N ALA A 394 -13.43 3.63 4.16
CA ALA A 394 -13.93 4.53 3.13
C ALA A 394 -15.12 5.34 3.69
N GLU A 395 -15.17 6.64 3.41
CA GLU A 395 -16.19 7.54 3.94
C GLU A 395 -17.61 7.01 3.68
N GLY A 396 -18.47 7.09 4.71
CA GLY A 396 -19.84 6.60 4.67
C GLY A 396 -19.98 5.07 4.61
N ARG A 397 -18.91 4.29 4.84
CA ARG A 397 -18.95 2.82 4.85
C ARG A 397 -18.70 2.24 6.23
N THR A 398 -19.18 1.01 6.43
CA THR A 398 -18.85 0.22 7.61
C THR A 398 -17.35 -0.10 7.64
N PRO A 399 -16.72 -0.06 8.84
CA PRO A 399 -15.36 -0.49 9.02
C PRO A 399 -15.14 -1.90 8.44
N MET A 400 -14.04 -2.08 7.72
CA MET A 400 -13.72 -3.40 7.18
C MET A 400 -13.27 -4.33 8.31
N GLY A 401 -13.71 -5.59 8.27
CA GLY A 401 -13.24 -6.59 9.23
C GLY A 401 -11.76 -6.93 9.03
N PRO A 402 -11.08 -7.49 10.07
CA PRO A 402 -9.66 -7.84 10.02
C PRO A 402 -9.27 -8.73 8.82
N GLN A 403 -10.18 -9.63 8.39
CA GLN A 403 -9.97 -10.51 7.24
C GLN A 403 -9.76 -9.74 5.94
N LYS A 404 -10.66 -8.80 5.64
CA LYS A 404 -10.61 -8.00 4.43
C LYS A 404 -9.42 -7.05 4.43
N MET A 405 -9.05 -6.52 5.61
CA MET A 405 -7.87 -5.70 5.76
C MET A 405 -6.59 -6.50 5.49
N SER A 406 -6.48 -7.72 6.04
CA SER A 406 -5.38 -8.65 5.77
C SER A 406 -5.24 -8.94 4.27
N GLU A 407 -6.35 -9.25 3.60
CA GLU A 407 -6.38 -9.50 2.16
C GLU A 407 -5.85 -8.31 1.36
N ARG A 408 -6.31 -7.08 1.66
CA ARG A 408 -5.83 -5.85 1.01
C ARG A 408 -4.35 -5.60 1.23
N ILE A 409 -3.85 -5.84 2.44
CA ILE A 409 -2.43 -5.70 2.76
C ILE A 409 -1.60 -6.68 1.92
N PHE A 410 -2.00 -7.95 1.82
CA PHE A 410 -1.27 -8.92 1.00
C PHE A 410 -1.39 -8.63 -0.51
N GLU A 411 -2.55 -8.17 -0.95
CA GLU A 411 -2.79 -7.76 -2.32
C GLU A 411 -1.93 -6.54 -2.72
N PHE A 412 -1.71 -5.62 -1.78
CA PHE A 412 -0.81 -4.48 -1.95
C PHE A 412 0.68 -4.88 -1.91
N THR A 413 1.07 -5.71 -0.94
CA THR A 413 2.50 -6.04 -0.70
C THR A 413 3.05 -7.14 -1.62
N ASN A 414 2.20 -8.06 -2.08
CA ASN A 414 2.59 -9.25 -2.85
C ASN A 414 1.87 -9.38 -4.20
N GLY A 415 0.68 -8.77 -4.34
CA GLY A 415 -0.15 -8.87 -5.54
C GLY A 415 0.03 -7.70 -6.51
N GLU A 416 -1.08 -7.28 -7.12
CA GLU A 416 -1.12 -6.21 -8.13
C GLU A 416 -0.56 -4.87 -7.61
N GLY A 417 -0.68 -4.57 -6.31
CA GLY A 417 -0.17 -3.33 -5.74
C GLY A 417 1.34 -3.30 -5.53
N ARG A 418 2.06 -4.43 -5.71
CA ARG A 418 3.48 -4.59 -5.34
C ARG A 418 4.39 -3.56 -6.01
N SER A 419 4.10 -3.22 -7.25
CA SER A 419 4.86 -2.21 -8.02
C SER A 419 4.77 -0.82 -7.39
N LEU A 420 3.61 -0.44 -6.84
CA LEU A 420 3.47 0.81 -6.11
C LEU A 420 4.08 0.68 -4.71
N ALA A 421 3.83 -0.44 -4.03
CA ALA A 421 4.32 -0.70 -2.67
C ALA A 421 5.85 -0.57 -2.56
N THR A 422 6.58 -1.17 -3.49
CA THR A 422 8.07 -1.11 -3.55
C THR A 422 8.62 0.26 -3.93
N ARG A 423 7.80 1.17 -4.48
CA ARG A 423 8.19 2.57 -4.74
C ARG A 423 7.97 3.46 -3.53
N LEU A 424 6.92 3.18 -2.76
CA LEU A 424 6.51 3.97 -1.60
C LEU A 424 7.23 3.56 -0.31
N PHE A 425 7.53 2.28 -0.14
CA PHE A 425 8.00 1.72 1.13
C PHE A 425 9.30 0.93 0.97
N SER A 426 10.09 0.92 2.04
CA SER A 426 11.29 0.10 2.14
C SER A 426 10.92 -1.39 2.29
N GLY A 427 11.91 -2.27 2.08
CA GLY A 427 11.71 -3.71 2.28
C GLY A 427 11.31 -4.07 3.71
N GLU A 428 11.85 -3.34 4.70
CA GLU A 428 11.55 -3.53 6.11
C GLU A 428 10.12 -3.12 6.44
N GLU A 429 9.68 -1.96 5.95
CA GLU A 429 8.31 -1.46 6.15
C GLU A 429 7.28 -2.38 5.49
N LEU A 430 7.56 -2.86 4.28
CA LEU A 430 6.70 -3.85 3.63
C LEU A 430 6.61 -5.14 4.43
N GLU A 431 7.68 -5.56 5.10
CA GLU A 431 7.63 -6.72 5.99
C GLU A 431 6.82 -6.45 7.26
N GLN A 432 6.93 -5.26 7.85
CA GLN A 432 6.06 -4.85 8.97
C GLN A 432 4.58 -4.88 8.58
N MET A 433 4.24 -4.38 7.38
CA MET A 433 2.88 -4.48 6.85
C MET A 433 2.44 -5.94 6.70
N ARG A 434 3.29 -6.83 6.15
CA ARG A 434 2.96 -8.25 6.01
C ARG A 434 2.79 -8.94 7.36
N ARG A 435 3.61 -8.63 8.37
CA ARG A 435 3.46 -9.12 9.76
C ARG A 435 2.10 -8.73 10.30
N PHE A 436 1.73 -7.45 10.18
CA PHE A 436 0.40 -6.99 10.58
C PHE A 436 -0.72 -7.72 9.85
N GLY A 437 -0.59 -7.92 8.52
CA GLY A 437 -1.52 -8.72 7.73
C GLY A 437 -1.67 -10.17 8.24
N ARG A 438 -0.58 -10.82 8.67
CA ARG A 438 -0.62 -12.17 9.27
C ARG A 438 -1.31 -12.17 10.63
N VAL A 439 -1.05 -11.18 11.48
CA VAL A 439 -1.72 -11.02 12.78
C VAL A 439 -3.22 -10.80 12.60
N LEU A 440 -3.63 -9.93 11.67
CA LEU A 440 -5.05 -9.74 11.32
C LEU A 440 -5.73 -11.03 10.84
N LYS A 441 -5.02 -11.84 10.06
CA LYS A 441 -5.52 -13.15 9.61
C LYS A 441 -5.64 -14.15 10.77
N ALA A 442 -4.81 -14.03 11.79
CA ALA A 442 -4.88 -14.88 12.98
C ALA A 442 -6.04 -14.48 13.91
N THR A 443 -6.50 -13.22 13.87
CA THR A 443 -7.61 -12.75 14.70
C THR A 443 -9.00 -13.01 14.10
N THR A 444 -9.06 -13.61 12.90
CA THR A 444 -10.31 -13.96 12.22
C THR A 444 -10.68 -15.42 12.49
N ALA A 445 -11.99 -15.68 12.62
CA ALA A 445 -12.48 -17.04 12.76
C ALA A 445 -12.25 -17.82 11.46
N LYS A 446 -11.81 -19.07 11.58
CA LYS A 446 -11.60 -19.96 10.45
C LYS A 446 -12.96 -20.39 9.87
N ALA A 447 -13.07 -20.52 8.55
CA ALA A 447 -14.29 -20.98 7.91
C ALA A 447 -14.74 -22.34 8.51
N GLY A 448 -15.98 -22.42 8.98
CA GLY A 448 -16.55 -23.61 9.61
C GLY A 448 -16.45 -23.68 11.15
N THR A 449 -15.80 -22.72 11.83
CA THR A 449 -15.72 -22.68 13.30
C THR A 449 -16.68 -21.67 13.95
N THR A 450 -17.34 -20.84 13.15
CA THR A 450 -18.31 -19.82 13.58
C THR A 450 -19.73 -20.25 13.20
N ASN A 451 -20.69 -20.10 14.11
CA ASN A 451 -22.11 -20.35 13.84
C ASN A 451 -22.76 -19.06 13.27
N PRO A 452 -22.93 -18.93 11.94
CA PRO A 452 -23.19 -17.64 11.29
C PRO A 452 -24.52 -17.00 11.68
N SER A 453 -25.50 -17.80 12.11
CA SER A 453 -26.84 -17.34 12.45
C SER A 453 -27.02 -17.00 13.93
N ASN A 454 -26.01 -17.26 14.78
CA ASN A 454 -26.12 -17.19 16.25
C ASN A 454 -27.37 -17.92 16.81
N SER A 455 -28.01 -18.77 16.01
CA SER A 455 -29.31 -19.39 16.29
C SER A 455 -29.17 -20.53 17.28
N GLY A 456 -28.04 -21.26 17.23
CA GLY A 456 -27.70 -22.26 18.24
C GLY A 456 -27.40 -21.63 19.61
N ASN A 457 -26.73 -20.48 19.66
CA ASN A 457 -26.45 -19.77 20.91
C ASN A 457 -27.71 -19.09 21.48
N ARG A 458 -28.58 -18.52 20.62
CA ARG A 458 -29.90 -18.01 21.02
C ARG A 458 -30.83 -19.11 21.51
N MET A 459 -30.84 -20.28 20.86
CA MET A 459 -31.60 -21.46 21.33
C MET A 459 -31.06 -21.97 22.67
N ALA A 460 -29.73 -21.94 22.90
CA ALA A 460 -29.13 -22.31 24.19
C ALA A 460 -29.37 -21.27 25.31
N ALA A 461 -29.55 -19.99 24.97
CA ALA A 461 -29.99 -18.96 25.89
C ALA A 461 -31.48 -19.14 26.24
N LEU A 462 -32.33 -19.32 25.23
CA LEU A 462 -33.77 -19.61 25.37
C LEU A 462 -34.03 -20.92 26.13
N SER A 463 -33.23 -21.96 25.91
CA SER A 463 -33.39 -23.24 26.61
C SER A 463 -32.99 -23.16 28.08
N ARG A 464 -31.99 -22.34 28.44
CA ARG A 464 -31.61 -22.10 29.85
C ARG A 464 -32.64 -21.24 30.57
N GLU A 465 -33.22 -20.26 29.88
CA GLU A 465 -34.33 -19.46 30.40
C GLU A 465 -35.58 -20.34 30.60
N ALA A 466 -35.90 -21.20 29.63
CA ALA A 466 -36.97 -22.21 29.75
C ALA A 466 -36.70 -23.25 30.85
N PHE A 467 -35.46 -23.69 31.04
CA PHE A 467 -35.10 -24.62 32.13
C PHE A 467 -35.25 -23.98 33.50
N ALA A 468 -34.90 -22.70 33.66
CA ALA A 468 -35.10 -21.96 34.90
C ALA A 468 -36.60 -21.80 35.21
N THR A 469 -37.44 -21.56 34.19
CA THR A 469 -38.90 -21.54 34.32
C THR A 469 -39.47 -22.92 34.67
N ILE A 470 -39.01 -23.99 34.02
CA ILE A 470 -39.43 -25.38 34.32
C ILE A 470 -39.01 -25.81 35.73
N ALA A 471 -37.79 -25.47 36.17
CA ALA A 471 -37.31 -25.73 37.53
C ALA A 471 -38.13 -24.96 38.58
N SER A 472 -38.57 -23.73 38.27
CA SER A 472 -39.46 -22.96 39.13
C SER A 472 -40.88 -23.56 39.22
N MET A 473 -41.39 -24.14 38.12
CA MET A 473 -42.68 -24.85 38.09
C MET A 473 -42.61 -26.21 38.82
N LEU A 474 -41.52 -26.95 38.69
CA LEU A 474 -41.27 -28.19 39.42
C LEU A 474 -41.11 -27.93 40.93
N GLY A 475 -40.37 -26.89 41.31
CA GLY A 475 -40.29 -26.42 42.69
C GLY A 475 -41.66 -26.02 43.26
N ALA A 476 -42.49 -25.35 42.45
CA ALA A 476 -43.87 -24.99 42.81
C ALA A 476 -44.77 -26.22 43.01
N SER A 477 -44.62 -27.25 42.18
CA SER A 477 -45.42 -28.48 42.25
C SER A 477 -45.11 -29.34 43.48
N ALA A 478 -43.90 -29.23 44.03
CA ALA A 478 -43.47 -30.00 45.19
C ALA A 478 -43.79 -29.34 46.55
N SER A 479 -43.91 -28.01 46.62
CA SER A 479 -44.12 -27.31 47.91
C SER A 479 -44.81 -25.93 47.82
N GLY A 480 -45.55 -25.65 46.75
CA GLY A 480 -46.30 -24.41 46.58
C GLY A 480 -45.42 -23.16 46.33
N PRO A 481 -45.92 -21.94 46.59
CA PRO A 481 -45.19 -20.69 46.31
C PRO A 481 -43.81 -20.60 46.97
N ALA A 482 -43.64 -21.21 48.15
CA ALA A 482 -42.35 -21.29 48.84
C ALA A 482 -41.36 -22.21 48.10
N GLY A 483 -41.84 -23.31 47.51
CA GLY A 483 -41.07 -24.20 46.63
C GLY A 483 -40.69 -23.56 45.29
N ALA A 484 -41.56 -22.70 44.76
CA ALA A 484 -41.26 -21.89 43.57
C ALA A 484 -40.11 -20.91 43.86
N ALA A 485 -40.14 -20.23 45.02
CA ALA A 485 -39.06 -19.34 45.46
C ALA A 485 -37.77 -20.10 45.79
N GLY A 486 -37.86 -21.27 46.43
CA GLY A 486 -36.73 -22.14 46.73
C GLY A 486 -36.07 -22.73 45.47
N GLY A 487 -36.86 -23.22 44.50
CA GLY A 487 -36.38 -23.71 43.21
C GLY A 487 -35.78 -22.60 42.34
N TYR A 488 -36.36 -21.40 42.38
CA TYR A 488 -35.81 -20.21 41.71
C TYR A 488 -34.48 -19.75 42.34
N MET A 489 -34.40 -19.70 43.67
CA MET A 489 -33.18 -19.31 44.40
C MET A 489 -32.08 -20.38 44.32
N ALA A 490 -32.40 -21.67 44.41
CA ALA A 490 -31.47 -22.77 44.21
C ALA A 490 -30.97 -22.84 42.74
N GLY A 491 -31.88 -22.58 41.79
CA GLY A 491 -31.52 -22.38 40.39
C GLY A 491 -30.54 -21.21 40.20
N ARG A 492 -30.75 -20.09 40.92
CA ARG A 492 -29.87 -18.91 40.87
C ARG A 492 -28.51 -19.08 41.55
N THR A 493 -28.43 -19.84 42.65
CA THR A 493 -27.15 -20.10 43.33
C THR A 493 -26.29 -21.10 42.56
N LEU A 494 -26.89 -22.10 41.91
CA LEU A 494 -26.19 -23.02 41.02
C LEU A 494 -25.72 -22.36 39.72
N THR A 495 -26.53 -21.49 39.10
CA THR A 495 -26.10 -20.69 37.94
C THR A 495 -24.99 -19.70 38.30
N GLY A 496 -25.03 -19.09 39.49
CA GLY A 496 -23.99 -18.18 39.96
C GLY A 496 -22.59 -18.81 40.05
N ILE A 497 -22.47 -20.09 40.46
CA ILE A 497 -21.19 -20.82 40.52
C ILE A 497 -20.73 -21.21 39.11
N GLY A 498 -21.65 -21.68 38.26
CA GLY A 498 -21.36 -21.99 36.85
C GLY A 498 -20.83 -20.78 36.08
N ASP A 499 -21.48 -19.63 36.24
CA ASP A 499 -21.10 -18.37 35.59
C ASP A 499 -19.73 -17.87 36.04
N MET A 500 -19.36 -18.08 37.32
CA MET A 500 -18.02 -17.72 37.82
C MET A 500 -16.92 -18.60 37.20
N ARG A 501 -17.16 -19.90 37.07
CA ARG A 501 -16.22 -20.82 36.41
C ARG A 501 -16.09 -20.50 34.92
N ALA A 502 -17.21 -20.26 34.25
CA ALA A 502 -17.25 -19.86 32.85
C ALA A 502 -16.51 -18.54 32.61
N ALA A 503 -16.68 -17.55 33.48
CA ALA A 503 -15.96 -16.28 33.43
C ALA A 503 -14.45 -16.46 33.67
N SER A 504 -14.05 -17.28 34.64
CA SER A 504 -12.63 -17.60 34.88
C SER A 504 -11.99 -18.29 33.67
N GLN A 505 -12.70 -19.24 33.06
CA GLN A 505 -12.25 -19.90 31.85
C GLN A 505 -12.15 -18.93 30.67
N ALA A 506 -13.13 -18.02 30.51
CA ALA A 506 -13.06 -16.96 29.51
C ALA A 506 -11.82 -16.08 29.74
N ARG A 507 -11.51 -15.68 30.98
CA ARG A 507 -10.28 -14.91 31.26
C ARG A 507 -9.01 -15.66 30.85
N GLN A 508 -8.94 -16.97 31.05
CA GLN A 508 -7.79 -17.79 30.62
C GLN A 508 -7.68 -17.84 29.10
N LEU A 509 -8.76 -18.21 28.41
CA LEU A 509 -8.76 -18.32 26.95
C LEU A 509 -8.46 -16.97 26.27
N PHE A 510 -9.12 -15.89 26.71
CA PHE A 510 -8.96 -14.57 26.11
C PHE A 510 -7.68 -13.83 26.55
N SER A 511 -6.96 -14.32 27.57
CA SER A 511 -5.61 -13.84 27.89
C SER A 511 -4.52 -14.54 27.09
N GLY A 512 -4.87 -15.55 26.28
CA GLY A 512 -3.92 -16.36 25.52
C GLY A 512 -3.29 -17.49 26.32
N GLN A 513 -3.75 -17.74 27.55
CA GLN A 513 -3.33 -18.90 28.34
C GLN A 513 -4.06 -20.16 27.87
N GLU A 514 -3.31 -21.19 27.46
CA GLU A 514 -3.91 -22.49 27.21
C GLU A 514 -4.48 -23.08 28.50
N PRO A 515 -5.72 -23.61 28.48
CA PRO A 515 -6.27 -24.28 29.65
C PRO A 515 -5.42 -25.52 29.93
N MET A 516 -4.66 -25.51 31.03
CA MET A 516 -3.87 -26.65 31.44
C MET A 516 -4.79 -27.87 31.64
N SER A 517 -4.55 -28.94 30.88
CA SER A 517 -5.33 -30.17 31.03
C SER A 517 -5.17 -30.72 32.46
N ILE A 518 -6.25 -31.28 33.00
CA ILE A 518 -6.26 -31.91 34.32
C ILE A 518 -5.16 -32.99 34.43
N ALA A 519 -4.89 -33.72 33.33
CA ALA A 519 -3.80 -34.69 33.24
C ALA A 519 -2.40 -34.08 33.47
N ARG A 520 -2.19 -32.83 33.04
CA ARG A 520 -0.92 -32.09 33.25
C ARG A 520 -0.80 -31.55 34.68
N ARG A 521 -1.93 -31.27 35.34
CA ARG A 521 -1.96 -30.89 36.77
C ARG A 521 -1.81 -32.10 37.71
N LEU A 522 -2.21 -33.29 37.25
CA LEU A 522 -2.18 -34.52 38.03
C LEU A 522 -0.94 -35.39 37.78
N SER A 523 0.04 -34.95 36.99
CA SER A 523 1.32 -35.68 36.86
C SER A 523 2.21 -35.35 38.06
N PRO A 524 2.35 -36.24 39.07
CA PRO A 524 3.29 -36.01 40.16
C PRO A 524 4.69 -36.31 39.62
N ALA A 525 5.66 -35.49 40.00
CA ALA A 525 7.07 -35.76 39.75
C ALA A 525 7.51 -37.02 40.50
N PHE A 526 7.45 -38.19 39.86
CA PHE A 526 8.13 -39.38 40.35
C PHE A 526 9.59 -39.37 39.87
N PRO A 527 10.59 -39.36 40.76
CA PRO A 527 11.98 -39.55 40.36
C PRO A 527 12.17 -41.01 39.86
N PRO A 528 12.96 -41.23 38.80
CA PRO A 528 13.15 -42.58 38.27
C PRO A 528 14.00 -43.42 39.24
N ILE A 529 13.43 -44.53 39.71
CA ILE A 529 14.15 -45.60 40.41
C ILE A 529 15.07 -46.29 39.38
N ARG A 530 16.39 -46.16 39.57
CA ARG A 530 17.39 -46.92 38.81
C ARG A 530 17.64 -48.25 39.51
N GLU A 531 16.99 -49.30 39.03
CA GLU A 531 17.44 -50.67 39.27
C GLU A 531 18.65 -50.96 38.37
N ARG A 532 19.83 -51.16 38.99
CA ARG A 532 21.00 -51.75 38.34
C ARG A 532 21.05 -53.22 38.73
N LEU A 533 20.83 -54.11 37.78
CA LEU A 533 21.14 -55.53 37.90
C LEU A 533 22.04 -55.95 36.72
N ALA A 534 23.02 -56.80 37.05
CA ALA A 534 23.96 -57.54 36.21
C ALA A 534 25.12 -56.76 35.56
N LEU A 535 26.35 -57.26 35.48
CA LEU A 535 27.20 -58.28 36.14
C LEU A 535 28.58 -58.12 35.44
N PRO A 536 29.71 -58.49 36.06
CA PRO A 536 31.06 -58.20 35.56
C PRO A 536 31.71 -59.38 34.84
N ALA A 537 32.53 -59.09 33.82
CA ALA A 537 33.70 -59.85 33.31
C ALA A 537 34.05 -59.21 31.93
N GLY A 538 35.29 -58.94 31.52
CA GLY A 538 36.60 -59.40 31.96
C GLY A 538 37.70 -58.48 31.42
N ALA A 539 38.90 -58.71 31.92
CA ALA A 539 40.09 -57.88 31.83
C ALA A 539 40.97 -58.12 30.59
N ALA A 540 42.04 -57.32 30.52
CA ALA A 540 43.23 -57.37 29.64
C ALA A 540 43.10 -56.55 28.33
N ALA A 541 44.06 -55.74 27.87
CA ALA A 541 45.44 -55.50 28.28
C ALA A 541 45.93 -54.12 27.79
N ALA A 542 47.10 -53.74 28.33
CA ALA A 542 47.92 -52.54 28.15
C ALA A 542 48.22 -52.08 26.71
N GLY A 543 48.51 -50.78 26.57
CA GLY A 543 49.20 -50.21 25.40
C GLY A 543 49.20 -48.68 25.37
N GLN A 544 50.06 -48.02 26.16
CA GLN A 544 50.51 -46.64 25.92
C GLN A 544 51.37 -46.60 24.65
N VAL A 545 51.24 -45.58 23.78
CA VAL A 545 52.32 -44.70 23.24
C VAL A 545 51.68 -43.54 22.45
N GLY A 546 51.89 -42.30 22.94
CA GLY A 546 52.44 -41.12 22.24
C GLY A 546 51.76 -40.44 21.01
N PRO A 547 52.13 -39.17 20.71
CA PRO A 547 51.26 -38.18 20.06
C PRO A 547 51.77 -37.62 18.70
N ALA A 548 50.89 -36.98 17.92
CA ALA A 548 51.17 -35.97 16.87
C ALA A 548 49.83 -35.45 16.31
N ALA A 549 49.47 -34.16 16.40
CA ALA A 549 49.96 -32.99 15.67
C ALA A 549 49.38 -32.80 14.24
N SER A 550 48.75 -31.62 14.06
CA SER A 550 48.65 -30.77 12.86
C SER A 550 47.60 -31.02 11.75
N GLY A 551 46.95 -29.90 11.39
CA GLY A 551 46.57 -29.47 10.02
C GLY A 551 45.24 -30.03 9.49
N ARG A 552 44.28 -29.24 9.00
CA ARG A 552 44.24 -27.86 8.50
C ARG A 552 42.86 -27.27 8.76
#